data_AF-A0A1B7W3C6-F1
#
_entry.id   AF-A0A1B7W3C6-F1
#
_cell.length_a   1.000
_cell.length_b   1.000
_cell.length_c   1.000
_cell.angle_alpha   90.00
_cell.angle_beta   90.00
_cell.angle_gamma   90.00
#
_symmetry.space_group_name_H-M   'P 1'
#
loop_
_entity.id
_entity.type
_entity.pdbx_description
1 polymer ?
#
loop_
_entity_poly.entity_id
_entity_poly.type
_entity_poly.pdbx_seq_one_letter_code
_entity_poly.pdbx_strand_id
1 'polypeptide(L)'
;INSLKICDPAVGSGHFLVSALNEMIAIKSELKILLDRQGKRLKEYSFEVANDELIVTDEDGLLFEYNPKNQESQRVQETLFHEKQTIIENCLFGVDINPNSVKICRLRLWIELLKNAYYKTDSNYTQLETLPNIDINIKC
;
A
#
# COMPACT_ATOMS: atom_id res chain seq x y z
N ILE A 1 -12.95 -1.89 7.33
CA ILE A 1 -12.61 -2.17 5.92
C ILE A 1 -11.65 -3.35 5.75
N ASN A 2 -10.75 -3.66 6.70
CA ASN A 2 -9.79 -4.79 6.59
C ASN A 2 -10.40 -6.22 6.59
N SER A 3 -11.73 -6.32 6.55
CA SER A 3 -12.48 -7.55 6.35
C SER A 3 -13.05 -7.69 4.94
N LEU A 4 -13.02 -6.63 4.12
CA LEU A 4 -13.48 -6.66 2.73
C LEU A 4 -12.58 -7.59 1.91
N LYS A 5 -13.17 -8.42 1.05
CA LYS A 5 -12.45 -9.35 0.19
C LYS A 5 -12.74 -8.99 -1.27
N ILE A 6 -11.71 -8.80 -2.06
CA ILE A 6 -11.76 -8.53 -3.50
C ILE A 6 -11.10 -9.71 -4.19
N CYS A 7 -11.80 -10.32 -5.15
CA CYS A 7 -11.32 -11.48 -5.89
C CYS A 7 -11.36 -11.22 -7.39
N ASP A 8 -10.24 -11.48 -8.07
CA ASP A 8 -10.12 -11.45 -9.52
C ASP A 8 -9.83 -12.88 -10.07
N PRO A 9 -10.81 -13.58 -10.66
CA PRO A 9 -10.65 -14.97 -11.09
C PRO A 9 -9.86 -15.13 -12.41
N ALA A 10 -9.45 -14.03 -13.05
CA ALA A 10 -8.61 -14.03 -14.25
C ALA A 10 -7.63 -12.85 -14.18
N VAL A 11 -6.78 -12.88 -13.14
CA VAL A 11 -6.04 -11.71 -12.66
C VAL A 11 -5.03 -11.12 -13.65
N GLY A 12 -4.58 -11.91 -14.62
CA GLY A 12 -3.64 -11.47 -15.64
C GLY A 12 -2.39 -10.82 -15.03
N SER A 13 -2.11 -9.59 -15.44
CA SER A 13 -0.95 -8.82 -14.95
C SER A 13 -1.13 -8.23 -13.54
N GLY A 14 -2.30 -8.39 -12.92
CA GLY A 14 -2.60 -7.85 -11.59
C GLY A 14 -2.96 -6.37 -11.54
N HIS A 15 -3.21 -5.73 -12.68
CA HIS A 15 -3.52 -4.30 -12.72
C HIS A 15 -4.76 -3.95 -11.90
N PHE A 16 -5.86 -4.68 -12.07
CA PHE A 16 -7.10 -4.45 -11.32
C PHE A 16 -6.89 -4.53 -9.80
N LEU A 17 -6.14 -5.52 -9.29
CA LEU A 17 -5.88 -5.65 -7.86
C LEU A 17 -5.01 -4.52 -7.30
N VAL A 18 -4.10 -3.97 -8.11
CA VAL A 18 -3.30 -2.79 -7.72
C VAL A 18 -4.15 -1.53 -7.69
N SER A 19 -5.01 -1.31 -8.68
CA SER A 19 -5.95 -0.19 -8.66
C SER A 19 -6.89 -0.32 -7.45
N ALA A 20 -7.41 -1.52 -7.17
CA ALA A 20 -8.24 -1.78 -6.00
C ALA A 20 -7.50 -1.51 -4.67
N LEU A 21 -6.22 -1.88 -4.57
CA LEU A 21 -5.38 -1.55 -3.42
C LEU A 21 -5.30 -0.04 -3.17
N ASN A 22 -5.00 0.73 -4.22
CA ASN A 22 -4.86 2.18 -4.13
C ASN A 22 -6.19 2.87 -3.79
N GLU A 23 -7.28 2.44 -4.43
CA GLU A 23 -8.64 2.91 -4.13
C GLU A 23 -9.05 2.62 -2.68
N MET A 24 -8.71 1.43 -2.15
CA MET A 24 -9.00 1.11 -0.75
C MET A 24 -8.26 2.05 0.22
N ILE A 25 -7.04 2.49 -0.11
CA ILE A 25 -6.32 3.48 0.71
C ILE A 25 -7.00 4.86 0.64
N ALA A 26 -7.35 5.32 -0.56
CA ALA A 26 -8.04 6.60 -0.76
C ALA A 26 -9.39 6.63 -0.01
N ILE A 27 -10.22 5.59 -0.18
CA ILE A 27 -11.51 5.44 0.53
C ILE A 27 -11.32 5.43 2.05
N LYS A 28 -10.29 4.75 2.55
CA LYS A 28 -10.00 4.76 4.00
C LYS A 28 -9.64 6.14 4.52
N SER A 29 -8.88 6.90 3.74
CA SER A 29 -8.55 8.28 4.07
C SER A 29 -9.82 9.14 4.10
N GLU A 30 -10.64 9.07 3.05
CA GLU A 30 -11.90 9.83 2.93
C GLU A 30 -12.85 9.53 4.10
N LEU A 31 -12.98 8.26 4.47
CA LEU A 31 -13.78 7.81 5.61
C LEU A 31 -13.12 8.07 6.97
N LYS A 32 -11.91 8.64 7.00
CA LYS A 32 -11.14 9.00 8.20
C LYS A 32 -10.84 7.78 9.10
N ILE A 33 -10.58 6.65 8.47
CA ILE A 33 -10.23 5.36 9.10
C ILE A 33 -8.88 4.80 8.62
N LEU A 34 -8.13 5.57 7.83
CA LEU A 34 -6.70 5.36 7.63
C LEU A 34 -5.96 5.84 8.89
N LEU A 35 -5.49 4.89 9.69
CA LEU A 35 -4.90 5.14 11.00
C LEU A 35 -3.46 4.62 11.03
N ASP A 36 -2.59 5.33 11.74
CA ASP A 36 -1.25 4.85 12.06
C ASP A 36 -1.25 3.70 13.08
N ARG A 37 -0.06 3.21 13.44
CA ARG A 37 0.12 2.14 14.43
C ARG A 37 -0.42 2.48 15.83
N GLN A 38 -0.58 3.76 16.15
CA GLN A 38 -1.12 4.26 17.42
C GLN A 38 -2.63 4.56 17.34
N GLY A 39 -3.28 4.30 16.20
CA GLY A 39 -4.70 4.56 15.98
C GLY A 39 -5.03 6.03 15.69
N LYS A 40 -4.04 6.87 15.37
CA LYS A 40 -4.23 8.29 15.06
C LYS A 40 -4.30 8.51 13.54
N ARG A 41 -5.19 9.40 13.13
CA ARG A 41 -5.41 9.79 11.73
C ARG A 41 -4.23 10.61 11.17
N LEU A 42 -4.01 10.52 9.86
CA LEU A 42 -3.14 11.39 9.09
C LEU A 42 -3.94 12.63 8.64
N LYS A 43 -4.01 13.68 9.48
CA LYS A 43 -4.93 14.81 9.26
C LYS A 43 -4.46 15.82 8.20
N GLU A 44 -3.16 15.95 8.04
CA GLU A 44 -2.51 16.96 7.19
C GLU A 44 -2.20 16.42 5.79
N TYR A 45 -2.73 15.24 5.45
CA TYR A 45 -2.46 14.58 4.18
C TYR A 45 -3.76 14.16 3.51
N SER A 46 -3.81 14.36 2.19
CA SER A 46 -4.87 13.86 1.32
C SER A 46 -4.35 12.71 0.47
N PHE A 47 -5.25 11.81 0.09
CA PHE A 47 -4.92 10.57 -0.63
C PHE A 47 -5.96 10.39 -1.73
N GLU A 48 -5.52 10.50 -2.98
CA GLU A 48 -6.37 10.44 -4.16
C GLU A 48 -5.77 9.49 -5.18
N VAL A 49 -6.60 8.85 -6.00
CA VAL A 49 -6.12 8.03 -7.11
C VAL A 49 -6.23 8.84 -8.40
N ALA A 50 -5.10 9.02 -9.09
CA ALA A 50 -5.05 9.67 -10.39
C ALA A 50 -4.16 8.86 -11.34
N ASN A 51 -4.64 8.57 -12.55
CA ASN A 51 -3.95 7.74 -13.53
C ASN A 51 -3.47 6.39 -12.96
N ASP A 52 -4.33 5.70 -12.21
CA ASP A 52 -4.06 4.42 -11.53
C ASP A 52 -2.99 4.45 -10.43
N GLU A 53 -2.48 5.63 -10.06
CA GLU A 53 -1.50 5.80 -8.99
C GLU A 53 -2.11 6.52 -7.79
N LEU A 54 -1.71 6.09 -6.59
CA LEU A 54 -2.05 6.78 -5.35
C LEU A 54 -1.17 8.03 -5.22
N ILE A 55 -1.80 9.20 -5.31
CA ILE A 55 -1.20 10.49 -5.08
C ILE A 55 -1.44 10.90 -3.63
N VAL A 56 -0.38 11.34 -2.97
CA VAL A 56 -0.42 11.83 -1.60
C VAL A 56 0.02 13.29 -1.63
N THR A 57 -0.79 14.18 -1.07
CA THR A 57 -0.47 15.60 -0.93
C THR A 57 -0.60 16.06 0.51
N ASP A 58 0.13 17.11 0.87
CA ASP A 58 -0.02 17.78 2.17
C ASP A 58 -1.17 18.80 2.17
N GLU A 59 -1.30 19.55 3.26
CA GLU A 59 -2.33 20.58 3.43
C GLU A 59 -2.20 21.77 2.47
N ASP A 60 -1.00 22.02 1.96
CA ASP A 60 -0.71 23.06 0.96
C ASP A 60 -0.93 22.55 -0.49
N GLY A 61 -1.29 21.28 -0.65
CA GLY A 61 -1.49 20.64 -1.94
C GLY A 61 -0.19 20.24 -2.65
N LEU A 62 0.95 20.26 -1.94
CA LEU A 62 2.24 19.82 -2.48
C LEU A 62 2.35 18.30 -2.42
N LEU A 63 3.06 17.72 -3.39
CA LEU A 63 3.30 16.29 -3.43
C LEU A 63 4.11 15.84 -2.22
N PHE A 64 3.67 14.76 -1.59
CA PHE A 64 4.39 14.14 -0.49
C PHE A 64 5.73 13.59 -0.97
N GLU A 65 6.81 14.08 -0.36
CA GLU A 65 8.15 13.50 -0.49
C GLU A 65 8.59 12.87 0.83
N TYR A 66 9.07 11.63 0.76
CA TYR A 66 9.52 10.91 1.93
C TYR A 66 10.86 11.47 2.47
N ASN A 67 10.85 11.90 3.73
CA ASN A 67 12.02 12.35 4.46
C ASN A 67 12.15 11.57 5.79
N PRO A 68 13.13 10.64 5.92
CA PRO A 68 13.28 9.81 7.12
C PRO A 68 13.60 10.60 8.40
N LYS A 69 14.10 11.84 8.28
CA LYS A 69 14.42 12.68 9.45
C LYS A 69 13.19 13.42 9.98
N ASN A 70 12.11 13.51 9.20
CA ASN A 70 10.87 14.13 9.61
C ASN A 70 9.93 13.05 10.20
N GLN A 71 9.52 13.24 11.46
CA GLN A 71 8.68 12.30 12.19
C GLN A 71 7.31 12.08 11.54
N GLU A 72 6.68 13.14 11.02
CA GLU A 72 5.37 13.00 10.35
C GLU A 72 5.52 12.36 8.98
N SER A 73 6.58 12.69 8.23
CA SER A 73 6.87 12.01 6.94
C SER A 73 7.13 10.51 7.13
N GLN A 74 7.91 10.15 8.16
CA GLN A 74 8.12 8.77 8.56
C GLN A 74 6.80 8.07 8.92
N ARG A 75 5.95 8.74 9.70
CA ARG A 75 4.65 8.21 10.13
C ARG A 75 3.71 7.96 8.95
N VAL A 76 3.64 8.85 7.97
CA VAL A 76 2.85 8.65 6.74
C VAL A 76 3.37 7.44 5.97
N GLN A 77 4.68 7.36 5.76
CA GLN A 77 5.33 6.29 5.02
C GLN A 77 5.07 4.92 5.68
N GLU A 78 5.26 4.80 6.99
CA GLU A 78 4.97 3.60 7.76
C GLU A 78 3.48 3.21 7.68
N THR A 79 2.58 4.19 7.83
CA THR A 79 1.13 3.94 7.78
C THR A 79 0.72 3.37 6.42
N LEU A 80 1.18 3.97 5.33
CA LEU A 80 0.91 3.47 3.98
C LEU A 80 1.45 2.06 3.77
N PHE A 81 2.68 1.80 4.21
CA PHE A 81 3.29 0.48 4.08
C PHE A 81 2.47 -0.60 4.80
N HIS A 82 2.16 -0.41 6.08
CA HIS A 82 1.44 -1.43 6.85
C HIS A 82 0.01 -1.62 6.39
N GLU A 83 -0.65 -0.54 5.99
CA GLU A 83 -2.01 -0.65 5.52
C GLU A 83 -2.09 -1.34 4.16
N LYS A 84 -1.19 -1.00 3.23
CA LYS A 84 -1.08 -1.73 1.96
C LYS A 84 -0.74 -3.20 2.18
N GLN A 85 0.21 -3.49 3.07
CA GLN A 85 0.55 -4.87 3.43
C GLN A 85 -0.67 -5.63 3.95
N THR A 86 -1.41 -5.03 4.90
CA THR A 86 -2.61 -5.64 5.47
C THR A 86 -3.66 -5.94 4.41
N ILE A 87 -3.88 -5.02 3.47
CA ILE A 87 -4.83 -5.18 2.36
C ILE A 87 -4.35 -6.29 1.41
N ILE A 88 -3.08 -6.31 1.02
CA ILE A 88 -2.51 -7.33 0.14
C ILE A 88 -2.65 -8.74 0.74
N GLU A 89 -2.30 -8.90 2.02
CA GLU A 89 -2.30 -10.20 2.70
C GLU A 89 -3.70 -10.71 3.01
N ASN A 90 -4.63 -9.81 3.33
CA ASN A 90 -5.93 -10.21 3.88
C ASN A 90 -7.10 -9.92 2.96
N CYS A 91 -7.02 -8.96 2.05
CA CYS A 91 -8.18 -8.46 1.31
C CYS A 91 -8.14 -8.81 -0.18
N LEU A 92 -6.97 -8.98 -0.78
CA LEU A 92 -6.84 -9.20 -2.23
C LEU A 92 -6.59 -10.66 -2.57
N PHE A 93 -7.40 -11.19 -3.49
CA PHE A 93 -7.35 -12.57 -3.96
C PHE A 93 -7.36 -12.59 -5.49
N GLY A 94 -6.64 -13.52 -6.08
CA GLY A 94 -6.59 -13.64 -7.53
C GLY A 94 -6.23 -15.04 -8.00
N VAL A 95 -6.78 -15.42 -9.15
CA VAL A 95 -6.47 -16.68 -9.84
C VAL A 95 -6.17 -16.40 -11.29
N ASP A 96 -5.20 -17.10 -11.87
CA ASP A 96 -4.97 -17.10 -13.31
C ASP A 96 -4.42 -18.46 -13.75
N ILE A 97 -4.95 -18.98 -14.86
CA ILE A 97 -4.51 -20.26 -15.43
C ILE A 97 -3.05 -20.24 -15.90
N ASN A 98 -2.53 -19.07 -16.25
CA ASN A 98 -1.16 -18.89 -16.67
C ASN A 98 -0.27 -18.60 -15.44
N PRO A 99 0.66 -19.51 -15.08
CA PRO A 99 1.54 -19.30 -13.93
C PRO A 99 2.46 -18.08 -14.08
N ASN A 100 2.71 -17.60 -15.31
CA ASN A 100 3.47 -16.36 -15.51
C ASN A 100 2.64 -15.12 -15.15
N SER A 101 1.34 -15.10 -15.45
CA SER A 101 0.42 -14.05 -15.00
C SER A 101 0.42 -13.94 -13.47
N VAL A 102 0.31 -15.08 -12.78
CA VAL A 102 0.40 -15.15 -11.30
C VAL A 102 1.68 -14.52 -10.77
N LYS A 103 2.84 -14.85 -11.37
CA LYS A 103 4.14 -14.27 -10.98
C LYS A 103 4.19 -12.75 -11.21
N ILE A 104 3.71 -12.28 -12.36
CA ILE A 104 3.67 -10.85 -12.70
C ILE A 104 2.75 -10.09 -11.74
N CYS A 105 1.57 -10.63 -11.44
CA CYS A 105 0.64 -10.03 -10.49
C CYS A 105 1.27 -9.91 -9.08
N ARG A 106 1.89 -10.99 -8.58
CA ARG A 106 2.61 -10.98 -7.29
C ARG A 106 3.72 -9.94 -7.27
N LEU A 107 4.52 -9.87 -8.33
CA LEU A 107 5.59 -8.88 -8.48
C LEU A 107 5.04 -7.45 -8.48
N ARG A 108 3.92 -7.22 -9.18
CA ARG A 108 3.30 -5.89 -9.27
C ARG A 108 2.78 -5.41 -7.91
N LEU A 109 2.05 -6.24 -7.18
CA LEU A 109 1.59 -5.94 -5.82
C LEU A 109 2.78 -5.67 -4.88
N TRP A 110 3.86 -6.45 -5.05
CA TRP A 110 5.07 -6.27 -4.26
C TRP A 110 5.79 -4.94 -4.53
N ILE A 111 5.98 -4.57 -5.80
CA ILE A 111 6.56 -3.27 -6.17
C ILE A 111 5.70 -2.12 -5.64
N GLU A 112 4.37 -2.25 -5.73
CA GLU A 112 3.45 -1.23 -5.24
C GLU A 112 3.55 -1.02 -3.72
N LEU A 113 3.76 -2.09 -2.95
CA LEU A 113 4.05 -1.98 -1.51
C LEU A 113 5.41 -1.32 -1.26
N LEU A 114 6.44 -1.70 -2.03
CA LEU A 114 7.80 -1.17 -1.86
C LEU A 114 7.93 0.33 -2.17
N LYS A 115 7.02 0.91 -2.96
CA LYS A 115 6.93 2.38 -3.11
C LYS A 115 6.81 3.10 -1.75
N ASN A 116 6.29 2.41 -0.73
CA ASN A 116 6.14 2.92 0.63
C ASN A 116 7.16 2.34 1.63
N ALA A 117 8.26 1.73 1.17
CA ALA A 117 9.34 1.30 2.05
C ALA A 117 9.91 2.51 2.85
N TYR A 118 10.29 2.27 4.10
CA TYR A 118 10.76 3.31 5.02
C TYR A 118 12.04 2.88 5.74
N TYR A 119 12.86 3.83 6.19
CA TYR A 119 14.05 3.53 7.00
C TYR A 119 13.66 3.20 8.43
N LYS A 120 14.24 2.14 9.00
CA LYS A 120 13.90 1.70 10.35
C LYS A 120 14.55 2.56 11.42
N THR A 121 13.77 2.92 12.44
CA THR A 121 14.20 3.75 13.56
C THR A 121 15.21 3.05 14.46
N ASP A 122 15.10 1.73 14.66
CA ASP A 122 16.02 0.90 15.44
C ASP A 122 17.44 0.83 14.84
N SER A 123 17.55 0.99 13.52
CA SER A 123 18.81 1.02 12.78
C SER A 123 19.44 2.42 12.68
N ASN A 124 18.97 3.41 13.44
CA ASN A 124 19.32 4.83 13.26
C ASN A 124 19.11 5.30 11.80
N TYR A 125 18.03 4.84 11.15
CA TYR A 125 17.70 5.16 9.76
C TYR A 125 18.76 4.72 8.72
N THR A 126 19.52 3.66 9.01
CA THR A 126 20.54 3.14 8.08
C THR A 126 20.05 1.93 7.28
N GLN A 127 19.04 1.22 7.78
CA GLN A 127 18.43 0.06 7.12
C GLN A 127 17.04 0.40 6.62
N LEU A 128 16.75 0.02 5.38
CA LEU A 128 15.43 0.12 4.80
C LEU A 128 14.58 -1.08 5.27
N GLU A 129 13.33 -0.83 5.65
CA GLU A 129 12.31 -1.86 5.75
C GLU A 129 12.14 -2.47 4.37
N THR A 130 12.62 -3.69 4.26
CA THR A 130 12.63 -4.45 3.02
C THR A 130 11.85 -5.73 3.25
N LEU A 131 11.18 -6.19 2.19
CA LEU A 131 10.66 -7.55 2.01
C LEU A 131 10.18 -8.24 3.30
N PRO A 132 8.96 -7.93 3.79
CA PRO A 132 8.28 -8.87 4.67
C PRO A 132 8.08 -10.19 3.93
N ASN A 133 8.00 -11.31 4.66
CA ASN A 133 7.50 -12.56 4.09
C ASN A 133 5.98 -12.44 3.94
N ILE A 134 5.55 -11.83 2.83
CA ILE A 134 4.14 -11.52 2.56
C ILE A 134 3.46 -12.74 1.95
N ASP A 135 2.39 -13.21 2.57
CA ASP A 135 1.53 -14.23 1.97
C ASP A 135 0.57 -13.57 0.97
N ILE A 136 0.94 -13.64 -0.31
CA ILE A 136 0.12 -13.09 -1.39
C ILE A 136 -0.87 -14.16 -1.90
N ASN A 137 -2.17 -13.88 -1.77
CA ASN A 137 -3.27 -14.79 -2.15
C ASN A 137 -3.56 -14.82 -3.67
N ILE A 138 -2.51 -14.85 -4.48
CA ILE A 138 -2.62 -15.02 -5.94
C ILE A 138 -2.16 -16.42 -6.29
N LYS A 139 -3.03 -17.26 -6.85
CA LYS A 139 -2.77 -18.69 -7.11
C LYS A 139 -3.02 -19.04 -8.58
N CYS A 140 -2.48 -20.18 -9.01
CA CYS A 140 -2.73 -20.78 -10.32
C CYS A 140 -3.85 -21.82 -10.19
#